data_AF-A0A8B6DED2-F1
#
_entry.id   AF-A0A8B6DED2-F1
#
_cell.length_a   1.000
_cell.length_b   1.000
_cell.length_c   1.000
_cell.angle_alpha   90.00
_cell.angle_beta   90.00
_cell.angle_gamma   90.00
#
_symmetry.space_group_name_H-M   'P 1'
#
loop_
_entity.id
_entity.type
_entity.pdbx_description
1 polymer ?
#
loop_
_entity_poly.entity_id
_entity_poly.type
_entity_poly.pdbx_seq_one_letter_code
_entity_poly.pdbx_strand_id
1 'polypeptide(L)'
;MVVLEVLAIGLPQVSFKKNKGHKYLVDANRTAGLSPGVHTSKVSTLRDLQYKKRKAIAITKKAKLRRLELKTERNQDISSCEVREGISYQSGIDMEESRLDPENITEIPPPRTSRIEASPKHDSVTEIFFDIEATGLSRSSHITQLAAKSAAESFSRFVLPQHQITPKAAEITGLTFENGQLLSKGNVLPALLIDRKILSLGMARIIASSGLCLEHLKLAFSRNGCKGIKDLFTEKSGSGVRVTKSEKIIRQVSDFLKE
;
A
#
# COMPACT_ATOMS: atom_id res chain seq x y z
N MET A 1 -31.26 7.97 -62.07
CA MET A 1 -30.92 6.66 -61.49
C MET A 1 -29.71 6.89 -60.59
N VAL A 2 -29.97 7.10 -59.30
CA VAL A 2 -28.97 7.46 -58.29
C VAL A 2 -28.27 6.16 -57.88
N VAL A 3 -26.99 6.02 -58.20
CA VAL A 3 -26.18 4.89 -57.71
C VAL A 3 -25.43 5.40 -56.48
N LEU A 4 -25.74 4.79 -55.33
CA LEU A 4 -25.19 5.10 -54.03
C LEU A 4 -23.66 5.04 -54.03
N GLU A 5 -23.01 6.17 -53.74
CA GLU A 5 -21.67 6.18 -53.15
C GLU A 5 -21.80 5.74 -51.68
N VAL A 6 -21.52 4.46 -51.41
CA VAL A 6 -21.28 4.01 -50.05
C VAL A 6 -19.86 4.44 -49.68
N LEU A 7 -19.75 5.56 -48.96
CA LEU A 7 -18.55 5.98 -48.26
C LEU A 7 -18.16 4.88 -47.25
N ALA A 8 -17.28 3.97 -47.68
CA ALA A 8 -16.60 3.06 -46.76
C ALA A 8 -15.59 3.90 -45.98
N ILE A 9 -16.05 4.50 -44.88
CA ILE A 9 -15.22 5.17 -43.88
C ILE A 9 -14.14 4.17 -43.47
N GLY A 10 -12.90 4.52 -43.80
CA GLY A 10 -11.73 3.67 -43.62
C GLY A 10 -11.57 3.26 -42.16
N LEU A 11 -11.95 2.02 -41.87
CA LEU A 11 -11.44 1.31 -40.70
C LEU A 11 -9.91 1.41 -40.75
N PRO A 12 -9.23 1.79 -39.66
CA PRO A 12 -7.78 1.79 -39.61
C PRO A 12 -7.29 0.36 -39.87
N GLN A 13 -6.83 0.12 -41.10
CA GLN A 13 -6.11 -1.09 -41.47
C GLN A 13 -4.79 -1.05 -40.70
N VAL A 14 -4.78 -1.66 -39.51
CA VAL A 14 -3.56 -1.89 -38.72
C VAL A 14 -2.68 -2.79 -39.57
N SER A 15 -1.76 -2.19 -40.31
CA SER A 15 -0.79 -2.96 -41.10
C SER A 15 0.07 -3.77 -40.12
N PHE A 16 -0.13 -5.08 -40.09
CA PHE A 16 0.74 -6.01 -39.38
C PHE A 16 2.11 -6.03 -40.09
N LYS A 17 2.95 -5.04 -39.80
CA LYS A 17 4.34 -5.06 -40.24
C LYS A 17 5.02 -6.26 -39.60
N LYS A 18 5.45 -7.23 -40.42
CA LYS A 18 6.23 -8.39 -39.95
C LYS A 18 7.41 -7.91 -39.10
N ASN A 19 7.54 -8.43 -37.89
CA ASN A 19 8.68 -8.14 -37.01
C ASN A 19 9.97 -8.60 -37.70
N LYS A 20 10.80 -7.64 -38.14
CA LYS A 20 12.06 -7.87 -38.89
C LYS A 20 13.24 -8.32 -38.01
N GLY A 21 13.01 -8.56 -36.72
CA GLY A 21 14.06 -8.96 -35.78
C GLY A 21 15.07 -7.83 -35.54
N HIS A 22 16.21 -8.14 -34.92
CA HIS A 22 17.19 -7.12 -34.51
C HIS A 22 18.11 -6.67 -35.65
N LYS A 23 18.06 -7.36 -36.79
CA LYS A 23 18.76 -6.98 -38.02
C LYS A 23 18.20 -5.71 -38.68
N TYR A 24 17.00 -5.27 -38.31
CA TYR A 24 16.35 -4.10 -38.92
C TYR A 24 17.24 -2.85 -38.95
N LEU A 25 18.07 -2.65 -37.92
CA LEU A 25 18.92 -1.47 -37.77
C LEU A 25 20.11 -1.52 -38.73
N VAL A 26 20.63 -2.72 -39.01
CA VAL A 26 21.65 -2.94 -40.05
C VAL A 26 21.07 -2.70 -41.44
N ASP A 27 19.85 -3.17 -41.68
CA ASP A 27 19.17 -3.02 -42.96
C ASP A 27 18.77 -1.55 -43.20
N ALA A 28 18.31 -0.83 -42.17
CA ALA A 28 17.96 0.59 -42.25
C ALA A 28 19.17 1.47 -42.57
N ASN A 29 20.31 1.25 -41.91
CA ASN A 29 21.55 1.97 -42.20
C ASN A 29 22.00 1.73 -43.65
N ARG A 30 21.92 0.49 -44.12
CA ARG A 30 22.26 0.14 -45.51
C ARG A 30 21.34 0.82 -46.52
N THR A 31 20.04 0.88 -46.25
CA THR A 31 19.07 1.60 -47.09
C THR A 31 19.32 3.10 -47.11
N ALA A 32 19.78 3.68 -45.99
CA ALA A 32 20.16 5.09 -45.90
C ALA A 32 21.54 5.40 -46.50
N GLY A 33 22.23 4.42 -47.11
CA GLY A 33 23.57 4.60 -47.66
C GLY A 33 24.68 4.73 -46.60
N LEU A 34 24.37 4.41 -45.33
CA LEU A 34 25.30 4.50 -44.21
C LEU A 34 25.90 3.13 -43.89
N SER A 35 27.16 3.12 -43.44
CA SER A 35 27.78 1.90 -42.93
C SER A 35 27.19 1.54 -41.56
N PRO A 36 26.64 0.32 -41.37
CA PRO A 36 26.11 -0.08 -40.07
C PRO A 36 27.16 -0.20 -38.96
N GLY A 37 28.44 -0.41 -39.33
CA GLY A 37 29.53 -0.66 -38.39
C GLY A 37 29.61 -2.12 -37.91
N VAL A 38 30.82 -2.54 -37.54
CA VAL A 38 31.14 -3.92 -37.11
C VAL A 38 30.42 -4.28 -35.81
N HIS A 39 30.40 -3.36 -34.83
CA HIS A 39 29.76 -3.60 -33.54
C HIS A 39 28.26 -3.79 -33.66
N THR A 40 27.57 -2.90 -34.37
CA THR A 40 26.13 -2.97 -34.63
C THR A 40 25.74 -4.30 -35.28
N SER A 41 26.51 -4.72 -36.29
CA SER A 41 26.30 -5.99 -37.00
C SER A 41 26.51 -7.21 -36.09
N LYS A 42 27.52 -7.18 -35.21
CA LYS A 42 27.77 -8.24 -34.22
C LYS A 42 26.66 -8.29 -33.15
N VAL A 43 26.20 -7.14 -32.67
CA VAL A 43 25.15 -7.09 -31.64
C VAL A 43 23.81 -7.57 -32.18
N SER A 44 23.44 -7.18 -33.40
CA SER A 44 22.18 -7.64 -34.00
C SER A 44 22.14 -9.16 -34.15
N THR A 45 23.24 -9.78 -34.59
CA THR A 45 23.31 -11.24 -34.77
C THR A 45 23.27 -11.97 -33.42
N LEU A 46 23.97 -11.47 -32.41
CA LEU A 46 23.91 -12.02 -31.05
C LEU A 46 22.49 -11.96 -30.47
N ARG A 47 21.78 -10.85 -30.65
CA ARG A 47 20.42 -10.69 -30.15
C ARG A 47 19.42 -11.59 -30.89
N ASP A 48 19.56 -11.75 -32.19
CA ASP A 48 18.74 -12.70 -32.96
C ASP A 48 18.99 -14.15 -32.53
N LEU A 49 20.23 -14.52 -32.21
CA LEU A 49 20.57 -15.83 -31.64
C LEU A 49 19.93 -16.05 -30.26
N GLN A 50 19.99 -15.04 -29.38
CA GLN A 50 19.33 -15.10 -28.07
C GLN A 50 17.81 -15.24 -28.21
N TYR A 51 17.20 -14.48 -29.12
CA TYR A 51 15.77 -14.56 -29.40
C TYR A 51 15.38 -15.96 -29.88
N LYS A 52 16.14 -16.56 -30.81
CA LYS A 52 15.90 -17.95 -31.27
C LYS A 52 15.97 -18.95 -30.11
N LYS A 53 16.97 -18.84 -29.23
CA LYS A 53 17.08 -19.69 -28.02
C LYS A 53 15.86 -19.53 -27.11
N ARG A 54 15.46 -18.29 -26.79
CA ARG A 54 14.28 -18.02 -25.96
C ARG A 54 13.00 -18.56 -26.59
N LYS A 55 12.83 -18.38 -27.90
CA LYS A 55 11.66 -18.88 -28.64
C LYS A 55 11.61 -20.41 -28.61
N ALA A 56 12.73 -21.08 -28.84
CA ALA A 56 12.83 -22.54 -28.76
C ALA A 56 12.48 -23.06 -27.36
N ILE A 57 12.93 -22.37 -26.30
CA ILE A 57 12.57 -22.71 -24.92
C ILE A 57 11.06 -22.49 -24.68
N ALA A 58 10.51 -21.35 -25.10
CA ALA A 58 9.12 -20.97 -24.86
C ALA A 58 8.09 -21.91 -25.49
N ILE A 59 8.44 -22.59 -26.59
CA ILE A 59 7.56 -23.57 -27.24
C ILE A 59 7.60 -24.95 -26.58
N THR A 60 8.57 -25.23 -25.71
CA THR A 60 8.68 -26.54 -25.04
C THR A 60 7.49 -26.81 -24.12
N LYS A 61 7.12 -28.09 -23.98
CA LYS A 61 6.05 -28.52 -23.06
C LYS A 61 6.30 -28.05 -21.64
N LYS A 62 7.54 -28.14 -21.14
CA LYS A 62 7.93 -27.68 -19.80
C LYS A 62 7.69 -26.18 -19.60
N ALA A 63 8.07 -25.34 -20.56
CA ALA A 63 7.83 -23.90 -20.49
C ALA A 63 6.34 -23.55 -20.58
N LYS A 64 5.57 -24.27 -21.41
CA LYS A 64 4.10 -24.11 -21.51
C LYS A 64 3.39 -24.51 -20.20
N LEU A 65 3.77 -25.64 -19.60
CA LEU A 65 3.24 -26.08 -18.30
C LEU A 65 3.57 -25.07 -17.20
N ARG A 66 4.82 -24.61 -17.13
CA ARG A 66 5.22 -23.56 -16.18
C ARG A 66 4.43 -22.27 -16.39
N ARG A 67 4.13 -21.89 -17.65
CA ARG A 67 3.29 -20.72 -17.94
C ARG A 67 1.86 -20.90 -17.43
N LEU A 68 1.29 -22.10 -17.54
CA LEU A 68 -0.04 -22.40 -17.02
C LEU A 68 -0.05 -22.35 -15.50
N GLU A 69 0.94 -22.95 -14.84
CA GLU A 69 1.14 -22.90 -13.38
C GLU A 69 1.25 -21.45 -12.87
N LEU A 70 2.11 -20.63 -13.51
CA LEU A 70 2.24 -19.21 -13.17
C LEU A 70 0.95 -18.40 -13.44
N LYS A 71 0.15 -18.81 -14.42
CA LYS A 71 -1.15 -18.18 -14.70
C LYS A 71 -2.17 -18.55 -13.62
N THR A 72 -2.18 -19.81 -13.16
CA THR A 72 -3.05 -20.25 -12.07
C THR A 72 -2.67 -19.58 -10.76
N GLU A 73 -1.38 -19.50 -10.43
CA GLU A 73 -0.88 -18.77 -9.24
C GLU A 73 -1.29 -17.30 -9.28
N ARG A 74 -1.06 -16.62 -10.41
CA ARG A 74 -1.47 -15.21 -10.57
C ARG A 74 -2.98 -15.02 -10.42
N ASN A 75 -3.79 -15.89 -11.03
CA ASN A 75 -5.24 -15.81 -10.91
C ASN A 75 -5.70 -16.07 -9.47
N GLN A 76 -5.03 -16.95 -8.74
CA GLN A 76 -5.30 -17.21 -7.33
C GLN A 76 -4.94 -16.00 -6.47
N ASP A 77 -3.82 -15.34 -6.76
CA ASP A 77 -3.42 -14.10 -6.09
C ASP A 77 -4.43 -12.97 -6.35
N ILE A 78 -4.82 -12.75 -7.61
CA ILE A 78 -5.83 -11.74 -7.98
C ILE A 78 -7.16 -12.02 -7.29
N SER A 79 -7.65 -13.27 -7.35
CA SER A 79 -8.90 -13.66 -6.67
C SER A 79 -8.84 -13.45 -5.16
N SER A 80 -7.68 -13.72 -4.54
CA SER A 80 -7.49 -13.48 -3.09
C SER A 80 -7.48 -12.00 -2.73
N CYS A 81 -6.92 -11.13 -3.59
CA CYS A 81 -6.94 -9.68 -3.41
C CYS A 81 -8.34 -9.10 -3.62
N GLU A 82 -9.08 -9.55 -4.65
CA GLU A 82 -10.46 -9.12 -4.94
C GLU A 82 -11.44 -9.48 -3.80
N VAL A 83 -11.30 -10.66 -3.20
CA VAL A 83 -12.11 -11.07 -2.03
C VAL A 83 -11.79 -10.23 -0.80
N ARG A 84 -10.53 -9.81 -0.63
CA ARG A 84 -10.07 -9.05 0.54
C ARG A 84 -10.41 -7.56 0.46
N GLU A 85 -10.34 -6.99 -0.73
CA GLU A 85 -10.44 -5.54 -0.96
C GLU A 85 -11.82 -5.12 -1.51
N GLY A 86 -12.65 -6.09 -1.92
CA GLY A 86 -13.85 -5.85 -2.71
C GLY A 86 -13.52 -5.57 -4.19
N ILE A 87 -14.54 -5.51 -5.04
CA ILE A 87 -14.40 -5.29 -6.49
C ILE A 87 -13.86 -3.86 -6.73
N SER A 88 -12.54 -3.69 -6.72
CA SER A 88 -11.93 -2.36 -6.88
C SER A 88 -11.87 -1.93 -8.34
N TYR A 89 -11.79 -2.89 -9.28
CA TYR A 89 -11.85 -2.65 -10.72
C TYR A 89 -12.46 -3.88 -11.41
N GLN A 90 -13.62 -3.73 -12.03
CA GLN A 90 -14.17 -4.77 -12.90
C GLN A 90 -13.44 -4.70 -14.25
N SER A 91 -12.85 -5.80 -14.72
CA SER A 91 -12.24 -5.81 -16.06
C SER A 91 -13.36 -5.71 -17.11
N GLY A 92 -13.35 -4.65 -17.93
CA GLY A 92 -14.36 -4.43 -18.96
C GLY A 92 -15.38 -3.32 -18.67
N ILE A 93 -15.13 -2.38 -17.75
CA ILE A 93 -15.91 -1.13 -17.60
C ILE A 93 -15.65 -0.18 -18.78
N ASP A 94 -15.77 -0.67 -20.01
CA ASP A 94 -15.71 0.16 -21.23
C ASP A 94 -16.75 -0.27 -22.27
N MET A 95 -17.74 -1.08 -21.86
CA MET A 95 -18.77 -1.60 -22.77
C MET A 95 -20.13 -1.77 -22.08
N GLU A 96 -20.53 -0.86 -21.18
CA GLU A 96 -21.96 -0.75 -20.81
C GLU A 96 -22.61 0.32 -21.69
N GLU A 97 -23.20 -0.15 -22.78
CA GLU A 97 -23.86 0.62 -23.83
C GLU A 97 -25.33 0.95 -23.48
N SER A 98 -25.63 1.22 -22.21
CA SER A 98 -27.02 1.48 -21.79
C SER A 98 -27.12 2.60 -20.77
N ARG A 99 -27.17 3.84 -21.30
CA ARG A 99 -27.99 5.01 -20.88
C ARG A 99 -27.30 6.29 -21.39
N LEU A 100 -27.25 6.44 -22.71
CA LEU A 100 -27.02 7.75 -23.29
C LEU A 100 -28.38 8.39 -23.52
N ASP A 101 -28.79 9.28 -22.62
CA ASP A 101 -29.85 10.23 -22.87
C ASP A 101 -29.39 11.13 -24.04
N PRO A 102 -30.12 11.19 -25.17
CA PRO A 102 -29.65 11.84 -26.41
C PRO A 102 -29.50 13.37 -26.31
N GLU A 103 -29.85 13.97 -25.17
CA GLU A 103 -29.72 15.41 -24.91
C GLU A 103 -28.42 15.79 -24.19
N ASN A 104 -27.58 14.81 -23.79
CA ASN A 104 -26.34 15.07 -23.03
C ASN A 104 -25.06 14.66 -23.77
N ILE A 105 -25.08 14.68 -25.10
CA ILE A 105 -23.86 14.54 -25.91
C ILE A 105 -23.22 15.93 -25.99
N THR A 106 -22.48 16.32 -24.94
CA THR A 106 -21.57 17.46 -25.07
C THR A 106 -20.51 17.11 -26.11
N GLU A 107 -20.45 17.90 -27.19
CA GLU A 107 -19.37 17.84 -28.19
C GLU A 107 -18.01 17.77 -27.49
N ILE A 108 -17.19 16.80 -27.90
CA ILE A 108 -15.82 16.66 -27.38
C ILE A 108 -15.08 17.96 -27.72
N PRO A 109 -14.59 18.73 -26.73
CA PRO A 109 -13.88 19.96 -27.01
C PRO A 109 -12.65 19.66 -27.88
N PRO A 110 -12.30 20.53 -28.84
CA PRO A 110 -11.13 20.32 -29.67
C PRO A 110 -9.89 20.13 -28.78
N PRO A 111 -8.94 19.26 -29.18
CA PRO A 111 -7.77 18.95 -28.38
C PRO A 111 -7.07 20.25 -28.05
N ARG A 112 -7.03 20.58 -26.76
CA ARG A 112 -6.32 21.78 -26.30
C ARG A 112 -4.86 21.60 -26.70
N THR A 113 -4.43 22.36 -27.68
CA THR A 113 -3.01 22.63 -27.94
C THR A 113 -2.44 23.57 -26.88
N SER A 114 -2.83 23.38 -25.62
CA SER A 114 -2.00 23.84 -24.52
C SER A 114 -0.83 22.87 -24.47
N ARG A 115 0.28 23.30 -25.08
CA ARG A 115 1.64 22.99 -24.62
C ARG A 115 1.54 22.64 -23.14
N ILE A 116 2.03 21.47 -22.72
CA ILE A 116 2.09 21.05 -21.32
C ILE A 116 2.56 22.26 -20.52
N GLU A 117 1.60 23.00 -19.95
CA GLU A 117 1.91 24.01 -18.97
C GLU A 117 2.42 23.17 -17.82
N ALA A 118 3.64 23.48 -17.41
CA ALA A 118 4.29 22.79 -16.32
C ALA A 118 3.26 22.49 -15.23
N SER A 119 3.29 21.25 -14.73
CA SER A 119 2.58 20.80 -13.52
C SER A 119 2.27 22.00 -12.61
N PRO A 120 1.03 22.17 -12.14
CA PRO A 120 0.65 23.33 -11.34
C PRO A 120 1.78 23.57 -10.33
N LYS A 121 2.34 24.79 -10.33
CA LYS A 121 3.31 25.17 -9.31
C LYS A 121 2.59 24.99 -7.99
N HIS A 122 2.74 23.82 -7.38
CA HIS A 122 2.30 23.58 -6.03
C HIS A 122 3.21 24.47 -5.20
N ASP A 123 2.68 25.63 -4.78
CA ASP A 123 3.42 26.61 -3.98
C ASP A 123 3.91 26.03 -2.63
N SER A 124 3.59 24.78 -2.33
CA SER A 124 4.34 23.97 -1.36
C SER A 124 4.08 22.48 -1.62
N VAL A 125 5.09 21.73 -2.06
CA VAL A 125 5.04 20.27 -1.98
C VAL A 125 5.31 19.87 -0.54
N THR A 126 4.30 19.33 0.15
CA THR A 126 4.47 18.80 1.50
C THR A 126 5.02 17.37 1.40
N GLU A 127 6.31 17.20 1.68
CA GLU A 127 6.92 15.88 1.79
C GLU A 127 6.40 15.17 3.06
N ILE A 128 5.94 13.94 2.88
CA ILE A 128 5.46 13.08 3.97
C ILE A 128 6.20 11.74 3.88
N PHE A 129 6.86 11.38 4.98
CA PHE A 129 7.54 10.11 5.15
C PHE A 129 6.61 9.18 5.91
N PHE A 130 6.45 7.95 5.41
CA PHE A 130 5.66 6.91 6.05
C PHE A 130 6.57 5.78 6.52
N ASP A 131 6.21 5.20 7.66
CA ASP A 131 6.87 4.03 8.21
C ASP A 131 5.83 3.08 8.80
N ILE A 132 6.06 1.77 8.67
CA ILE A 132 5.11 0.73 9.09
C ILE A 132 5.84 -0.36 9.86
N GLU A 133 5.19 -0.87 10.91
CA GLU A 133 5.63 -2.08 11.59
C GLU A 133 4.58 -3.18 11.45
N ALA A 134 5.03 -4.43 11.36
CA ALA A 134 4.16 -5.58 11.16
C ALA A 134 4.57 -6.76 12.04
N THR A 135 3.67 -7.74 12.20
CA THR A 135 3.94 -8.97 12.94
C THR A 135 5.00 -9.86 12.29
N GLY A 136 5.35 -9.63 11.02
CA GLY A 136 6.33 -10.41 10.25
C GLY A 136 6.28 -10.08 8.76
N LEU A 137 6.88 -10.95 7.95
CA LEU A 137 6.94 -10.82 6.48
C LEU A 137 6.01 -11.80 5.73
N SER A 138 5.18 -12.56 6.47
CA SER A 138 4.20 -13.50 5.90
C SER A 138 3.00 -12.76 5.28
N ARG A 139 2.28 -13.41 4.37
CA ARG A 139 1.00 -12.94 3.82
C ARG A 139 -0.13 -12.84 4.88
N SER A 140 0.03 -13.50 6.02
CA SER A 140 -0.86 -13.42 7.19
C SER A 140 -0.43 -12.37 8.22
N SER A 141 0.58 -11.56 7.92
CA SER A 141 1.10 -10.57 8.87
C SER A 141 0.13 -9.39 9.01
N HIS A 142 -0.02 -8.92 10.25
CA HIS A 142 -0.83 -7.75 10.56
C HIS A 142 0.06 -6.54 10.74
N ILE A 143 -0.45 -5.35 10.40
CA ILE A 143 0.19 -4.07 10.75
C ILE A 143 0.01 -3.85 12.25
N THR A 144 1.10 -3.59 12.96
CA THR A 144 1.12 -3.34 14.41
C THR A 144 1.37 -1.87 14.73
N GLN A 145 1.96 -1.11 13.82
CA GLN A 145 2.13 0.34 13.94
C GLN A 145 2.10 1.00 12.55
N LEU A 146 1.52 2.20 12.50
CA LEU A 146 1.61 3.10 11.35
C LEU A 146 2.11 4.46 11.81
N ALA A 147 3.14 4.98 11.15
CA ALA A 147 3.70 6.29 11.41
C ALA A 147 3.80 7.12 10.12
N ALA A 148 3.60 8.43 10.27
CA ALA A 148 3.80 9.40 9.21
C ALA A 148 4.43 10.68 9.77
N LYS A 149 5.32 11.30 9.01
CA LYS A 149 6.02 12.52 9.41
C LYS A 149 6.06 13.50 8.24
N SER A 150 5.59 14.72 8.47
CA SER A 150 5.81 15.87 7.60
C SER A 150 6.72 16.89 8.28
N ALA A 151 7.04 17.98 7.59
CA ALA A 151 7.79 19.09 8.17
C ALA A 151 7.11 19.67 9.42
N ALA A 152 5.78 19.76 9.42
CA ALA A 152 5.00 20.38 10.49
C ALA A 152 4.44 19.36 11.50
N GLU A 153 4.08 18.16 11.05
CA GLU A 153 3.27 17.23 11.83
C GLU A 153 3.90 15.86 11.95
N SER A 154 3.50 15.11 12.98
CA SER A 154 3.88 13.71 13.17
C SER A 154 2.69 12.91 13.64
N PHE A 155 2.52 11.74 13.05
CA PHE A 155 1.51 10.75 13.37
C PHE A 155 2.22 9.43 13.70
N SER A 156 1.81 8.78 14.79
CA SER A 156 2.28 7.44 15.12
C SER A 156 1.24 6.74 15.99
N ARG A 157 0.74 5.60 15.52
CA ARG A 157 -0.29 4.82 16.19
C ARG A 157 -0.03 3.33 16.11
N PHE A 158 -0.33 2.66 17.22
CA PHE A 158 -0.28 1.21 17.35
C PHE A 158 -1.66 0.61 17.12
N VAL A 159 -1.68 -0.58 16.52
CA VAL A 159 -2.86 -1.39 16.25
C VAL A 159 -2.62 -2.77 16.86
N LEU A 160 -3.63 -3.33 17.52
CA LEU A 160 -3.51 -4.68 18.06
C LEU A 160 -3.63 -5.72 16.94
N PRO A 161 -2.65 -6.61 16.78
CA PRO A 161 -2.76 -7.71 15.83
C PRO A 161 -3.65 -8.83 16.40
N GLN A 162 -4.17 -9.68 15.52
CA GLN A 162 -4.85 -10.92 15.91
C GLN A 162 -3.89 -12.11 16.05
N HIS A 163 -2.63 -11.94 15.66
CA HIS A 163 -1.60 -12.98 15.64
C HIS A 163 -0.35 -12.51 16.36
N GLN A 164 0.44 -13.47 16.84
CA GLN A 164 1.71 -13.18 17.49
C GLN A 164 2.71 -12.50 16.55
N ILE A 165 3.54 -11.63 17.11
CA ILE A 165 4.68 -11.05 16.41
C ILE A 165 5.77 -12.12 16.34
N THR A 166 6.28 -12.38 15.13
CA THR A 166 7.34 -13.37 14.91
C THR A 166 8.61 -12.96 15.67
N PRO A 167 9.41 -13.92 16.21
CA PRO A 167 10.60 -13.59 16.99
C PRO A 167 11.58 -12.68 16.25
N LYS A 168 11.75 -12.90 14.93
CA LYS A 168 12.59 -12.08 14.05
C LYS A 168 12.08 -10.63 13.94
N ALA A 169 10.76 -10.44 13.81
CA ALA A 169 10.16 -9.11 13.78
C ALA A 169 10.24 -8.44 15.15
N ALA A 170 10.06 -9.17 16.24
CA ALA A 170 10.22 -8.66 17.60
C ALA A 170 11.66 -8.18 17.87
N GLU A 171 12.68 -8.91 17.39
CA GLU A 171 14.08 -8.52 17.49
C GLU A 171 14.36 -7.17 16.80
N ILE A 172 13.78 -6.95 15.62
CA ILE A 172 14.00 -5.75 14.81
C ILE A 172 13.21 -4.56 15.36
N THR A 173 11.92 -4.75 15.62
CA THR A 173 10.98 -3.69 15.98
C THR A 173 10.97 -3.39 17.48
N GLY A 174 11.43 -4.33 18.30
CA GLY A 174 11.26 -4.30 19.75
C GLY A 174 9.81 -4.46 20.20
N LEU A 175 8.88 -4.86 19.32
CA LEU A 175 7.48 -5.11 19.66
C LEU A 175 7.23 -6.59 19.93
N THR A 176 6.51 -6.90 21.01
CA THR A 176 5.99 -8.25 21.26
C THR A 176 4.48 -8.22 21.44
N PHE A 177 3.81 -9.33 21.15
CA PHE A 177 2.38 -9.47 21.38
C PHE A 177 2.10 -10.71 22.22
N GLU A 178 1.83 -10.49 23.50
CA GLU A 178 1.73 -11.52 24.53
C GLU A 178 0.46 -11.30 25.33
N ASN A 179 -0.29 -12.38 25.61
CA ASN A 179 -1.52 -12.35 26.42
C ASN A 179 -2.55 -11.30 25.95
N GLY A 180 -2.68 -11.09 24.63
CA GLY A 180 -3.61 -10.12 24.05
C GLY A 180 -3.15 -8.66 24.15
N GLN A 181 -1.90 -8.42 24.55
CA GLN A 181 -1.34 -7.10 24.76
C GLN A 181 -0.16 -6.87 23.83
N LEU A 182 -0.05 -5.66 23.29
CA LEU A 182 1.11 -5.24 22.52
C LEU A 182 2.11 -4.59 23.49
N LEU A 183 3.34 -5.07 23.51
CA LEU A 183 4.42 -4.58 24.34
C LEU A 183 5.51 -3.95 23.46
N SER A 184 6.18 -2.93 23.98
CA SER A 184 7.41 -2.40 23.40
C SER A 184 8.55 -2.55 24.40
N LYS A 185 9.58 -3.32 24.03
CA LYS A 185 10.76 -3.64 24.85
C LYS A 185 10.36 -4.15 26.24
N GLY A 186 9.34 -5.00 26.31
CA GLY A 186 8.79 -5.56 27.55
C GLY A 186 7.77 -4.68 28.29
N ASN A 187 7.43 -3.50 27.79
CA ASN A 187 6.43 -2.61 28.40
C ASN A 187 5.10 -2.64 27.65
N VAL A 188 3.99 -2.95 28.34
CA VAL A 188 2.65 -2.99 27.73
C VAL A 188 2.21 -1.60 27.25
N LEU A 189 1.76 -1.53 26.00
CA LEU A 189 1.20 -0.32 25.39
C LEU A 189 -0.30 -0.19 25.71
N PRO A 190 -0.77 0.99 26.18
CA PRO A 190 -2.19 1.22 26.50
C PRO A 190 -3.04 1.50 25.24
N ALA A 191 -2.78 0.83 24.13
CA ALA A 191 -3.37 1.12 22.82
C ALA A 191 -4.92 1.10 22.83
N LEU A 192 -5.53 0.18 23.59
CA LEU A 192 -6.99 0.04 23.70
C LEU A 192 -7.68 1.24 24.39
N LEU A 193 -7.02 1.85 25.39
CA LEU A 193 -7.56 3.00 26.11
C LEU A 193 -7.58 4.25 25.22
N ILE A 194 -6.65 4.34 24.28
CA ILE A 194 -6.58 5.42 23.29
C ILE A 194 -7.62 5.20 22.19
N ASP A 195 -7.78 3.97 21.73
CA ASP A 195 -8.70 3.62 20.65
C ASP A 195 -10.17 3.82 21.04
N ARG A 196 -10.54 3.43 22.26
CA ARG A 196 -11.86 3.71 22.84
C ARG A 196 -12.09 5.18 23.23
N LYS A 197 -11.15 6.08 22.90
CA LYS A 197 -11.18 7.52 23.25
C LYS A 197 -11.35 7.79 24.75
N ILE A 198 -10.92 6.85 25.60
CA ILE A 198 -10.95 6.99 27.06
C ILE A 198 -9.76 7.87 27.50
N LEU A 199 -8.60 7.65 26.90
CA LEU A 199 -7.41 8.48 27.10
C LEU A 199 -7.07 9.26 25.85
N SER A 200 -6.67 10.53 26.03
CA SER A 200 -6.01 11.26 24.94
C SER A 200 -4.62 10.69 24.69
N LEU A 201 -4.10 10.90 23.48
CA LEU A 201 -2.74 10.50 23.13
C LEU A 201 -1.69 11.11 24.08
N GLY A 202 -1.91 12.36 24.51
CA GLY A 202 -1.05 13.03 25.48
C GLY A 202 -1.03 12.33 26.85
N MET A 203 -2.19 11.89 27.35
CA MET A 203 -2.29 11.16 28.62
C MET A 203 -1.60 9.79 28.53
N ALA A 204 -1.81 9.06 27.43
CA ALA A 204 -1.14 7.79 27.22
C ALA A 204 0.38 7.92 27.15
N ARG A 205 0.89 8.99 26.52
CA ARG A 205 2.33 9.28 26.49
C ARG A 205 2.89 9.54 27.88
N ILE A 206 2.15 10.27 28.73
CA ILE A 206 2.55 10.54 30.10
C ILE A 206 2.58 9.26 30.94
N ILE A 207 1.57 8.38 30.79
CA ILE A 207 1.52 7.06 31.43
C ILE A 207 2.75 6.23 31.04
N ALA A 208 3.03 6.11 29.74
CA ALA A 208 4.19 5.37 29.25
C ALA A 208 5.52 5.98 29.73
N SER A 209 5.66 7.31 29.70
CA SER A 209 6.86 8.03 30.18
C SER A 209 7.06 7.88 31.68
N SER A 210 5.98 7.57 32.42
CA SER A 210 6.00 7.29 33.86
C SER A 210 6.38 5.84 34.17
N GLY A 211 6.74 5.03 33.16
CA GLY A 211 6.99 3.60 33.28
C GLY A 211 5.72 2.79 33.57
N LEU A 212 4.54 3.39 33.45
CA LEU A 212 3.28 2.72 33.71
C LEU A 212 2.81 2.02 32.43
N CYS A 213 2.21 0.85 32.64
CA CYS A 213 1.69 -0.01 31.59
C CYS A 213 0.32 -0.55 32.02
N LEU A 214 -0.43 -1.22 31.14
CA LEU A 214 -1.79 -1.68 31.45
C LEU A 214 -1.84 -2.57 32.71
N GLU A 215 -0.82 -3.39 32.94
CA GLU A 215 -0.73 -4.27 34.12
C GLU A 215 -0.60 -3.47 35.42
N HIS A 216 0.13 -2.36 35.42
CA HIS A 216 0.19 -1.46 36.58
C HIS A 216 -1.18 -0.82 36.88
N LEU A 217 -1.93 -0.48 35.83
CA LEU A 217 -3.29 0.04 35.97
C LEU A 217 -4.23 -1.03 36.53
N LYS A 218 -4.20 -2.25 35.97
CA LYS A 218 -4.98 -3.39 36.49
C LYS A 218 -4.63 -3.71 37.94
N LEU A 219 -3.36 -3.70 38.31
CA LEU A 219 -2.90 -3.94 39.68
C LEU A 219 -3.35 -2.85 40.65
N ALA A 220 -3.29 -1.58 40.25
CA ALA A 220 -3.80 -0.48 41.05
C ALA A 220 -5.33 -0.60 41.23
N PHE A 221 -6.03 -0.98 40.18
CA PHE A 221 -7.48 -1.22 40.22
C PHE A 221 -7.85 -2.44 41.08
N SER A 222 -7.13 -3.56 41.00
CA SER A 222 -7.43 -4.75 41.82
C SER A 222 -7.21 -4.51 43.31
N ARG A 223 -6.26 -3.64 43.67
CA ARG A 223 -5.94 -3.31 45.07
C ARG A 223 -6.97 -2.37 45.71
N ASN A 224 -7.37 -1.31 45.01
CA ASN A 224 -8.20 -0.24 45.61
C ASN A 224 -9.30 0.29 44.66
N GLY A 225 -9.66 -0.47 43.63
CA GLY A 225 -10.66 -0.10 42.63
C GLY A 225 -10.34 1.24 41.96
N CYS A 226 -11.38 2.04 41.77
CA CYS A 226 -11.29 3.38 41.18
C CYS A 226 -10.35 4.30 41.98
N LYS A 227 -10.27 4.14 43.30
CA LYS A 227 -9.38 4.93 44.16
C LYS A 227 -7.90 4.61 43.87
N GLY A 228 -7.57 3.35 43.58
CA GLY A 228 -6.21 2.97 43.19
C GLY A 228 -5.75 3.63 41.89
N ILE A 229 -6.63 3.72 40.88
CA ILE A 229 -6.35 4.44 39.64
C ILE A 229 -6.19 5.94 39.88
N LYS A 230 -7.06 6.53 40.70
CA LYS A 230 -6.97 7.95 41.09
C LYS A 230 -5.63 8.25 41.76
N ASP A 231 -5.25 7.46 42.75
CA ASP A 231 -4.02 7.64 43.51
C ASP A 231 -2.79 7.53 42.57
N LEU A 232 -2.79 6.53 41.68
CA LEU A 232 -1.73 6.35 40.67
C LEU A 232 -1.62 7.53 39.70
N PHE A 233 -2.75 8.02 39.17
CA PHE A 233 -2.76 9.10 38.17
C PHE A 233 -2.50 10.49 38.78
N THR A 234 -2.76 10.66 40.08
CA THR A 234 -2.60 11.95 40.77
C THR A 234 -1.34 12.05 41.62
N GLU A 235 -0.57 10.96 41.73
CA GLU A 235 0.74 10.94 42.38
C GLU A 235 1.64 12.08 41.87
N LYS A 236 2.45 12.68 42.73
CA LYS A 236 3.34 13.76 42.30
C LYS A 236 4.46 13.20 41.43
N SER A 237 4.65 13.81 40.26
CA SER A 237 5.82 13.55 39.40
C SER A 237 6.38 14.90 38.96
N GLY A 238 7.56 15.25 39.47
CA GLY A 238 8.14 16.58 39.27
C GLY A 238 7.29 17.71 39.89
N SER A 239 6.96 18.72 39.09
CA SER A 239 6.16 19.90 39.49
C SER A 239 4.64 19.70 39.36
N GLY A 240 4.18 18.55 38.85
CA GLY A 240 2.78 18.29 38.54
C GLY A 240 2.25 16.96 39.08
N VAL A 241 1.04 16.63 38.64
CA VAL A 241 0.45 15.30 38.84
C VAL A 241 0.94 14.35 37.75
N ARG A 242 1.09 13.07 38.11
CA ARG A 242 1.68 12.05 37.25
C ARG A 242 0.95 11.96 35.92
N VAL A 243 -0.38 11.97 35.88
CA VAL A 243 -1.17 11.83 34.65
C VAL A 243 -2.31 12.84 34.55
N THR A 244 -3.27 12.82 35.48
CA THR A 244 -4.47 13.68 35.42
C THR A 244 -5.21 13.71 36.76
N LYS A 245 -5.93 14.81 37.03
CA LYS A 245 -6.90 14.95 38.14
C LYS A 245 -8.35 14.77 37.69
N SER A 246 -8.61 14.54 36.40
CA SER A 246 -9.97 14.47 35.86
C SER A 246 -10.68 13.21 36.35
N GLU A 247 -11.65 13.39 37.25
CA GLU A 247 -12.50 12.31 37.77
C GLU A 247 -13.23 11.55 36.66
N LYS A 248 -13.65 12.26 35.60
CA LYS A 248 -14.32 11.64 34.45
C LYS A 248 -13.41 10.60 33.79
N ILE A 249 -12.16 10.97 33.50
CA ILE A 249 -11.19 10.08 32.85
C ILE A 249 -10.86 8.91 33.77
N ILE A 250 -10.64 9.18 35.06
CA ILE A 250 -10.33 8.15 36.06
C ILE A 250 -11.46 7.10 36.13
N ARG A 251 -12.72 7.55 36.13
CA ARG A 251 -13.89 6.65 36.09
C ARG A 251 -13.94 5.83 34.81
N GLN A 252 -13.78 6.46 33.65
CA GLN A 252 -13.82 5.76 32.36
C GLN A 252 -12.70 4.70 32.24
N VAL A 253 -11.49 5.00 32.73
CA VAL A 253 -10.40 4.01 32.81
C VAL A 253 -10.76 2.90 33.79
N SER A 254 -11.30 3.24 34.95
CA SER A 254 -11.70 2.25 35.95
C SER A 254 -12.82 1.32 35.46
N ASP A 255 -13.79 1.85 34.71
CA ASP A 255 -14.88 1.07 34.13
C ASP A 255 -14.36 0.16 33.01
N PHE A 256 -13.42 0.63 32.18
CA PHE A 256 -12.73 -0.23 31.21
C PHE A 256 -11.96 -1.38 31.86
N LEU A 257 -11.41 -1.18 33.06
CA LEU A 257 -10.66 -2.22 33.79
C LEU A 257 -11.56 -3.21 34.55
N LYS A 258 -12.88 -2.97 34.61
CA LYS A 258 -13.87 -3.92 35.14
C LYS A 258 -14.32 -4.94 34.11
N GLU A 259 -14.27 -4.58 32.82
CA GLU A 259 -14.56 -5.46 31.67
C GLU A 259 -13.41 -6.45 31.44
#